data_AF-A0A3A8ZVK9-F1
#
_entry.id   AF-A0A3A8ZVK9-F1
#
_cell.length_a   1.000
_cell.length_b   1.000
_cell.length_c   1.000
_cell.angle_alpha   90.00
_cell.angle_beta   90.00
_cell.angle_gamma   90.00
#
_symmetry.space_group_name_H-M   'P 1'
#
loop_
_entity.id
_entity.type
_entity.pdbx_description
1 polymer ?
#
loop_
_entity_poly.entity_id
_entity_poly.type
_entity_poly.pdbx_seq_one_letter_code
_entity_poly.pdbx_strand_id
1 'polypeptide(L)'
;MREKFTKRRVIMCIAIFLFLIGLLCTAVYLKSVADYQNAVKETVIGDVDLSAIPDGVYVGEYDVNFIYAKVEVTVRNGEMTDIIILEHKQERGKAAEAVISGMLAEQKIDVDAVSGATNSSTVIKKAVENALSH
;
A
#
# COMPACT_ATOMS: atom_id res chain seq x y z
N MET A 1 24.14 52.78 9.39
CA MET A 1 24.17 51.68 10.39
C MET A 1 22.80 51.01 10.60
N ARG A 2 21.69 51.77 10.64
CA ARG A 2 20.31 51.28 10.86
C ARG A 2 19.76 50.34 9.77
N GLU A 3 20.04 50.60 8.49
CA GLU A 3 19.55 49.78 7.36
C GLU A 3 20.14 48.35 7.30
N LYS A 4 21.44 48.19 7.64
CA LYS A 4 22.09 46.87 7.75
C LYS A 4 21.51 46.01 8.87
N PHE A 5 21.07 46.65 9.96
CA PHE A 5 20.43 45.96 11.10
C PHE A 5 19.04 45.44 10.74
N THR A 6 18.24 46.19 9.99
CA THR A 6 16.91 45.76 9.53
C THR A 6 17.00 44.60 8.54
N LYS A 7 17.94 44.65 7.58
CA LYS A 7 18.16 43.54 6.63
C LYS A 7 18.54 42.23 7.33
N ARG A 8 19.40 42.27 8.35
CA ARG A 8 19.77 41.09 9.15
C ARG A 8 18.59 40.49 9.92
N ARG A 9 17.71 41.34 10.49
CA ARG A 9 16.48 40.87 11.16
C ARG A 9 15.50 40.22 10.18
N VAL A 10 15.32 40.82 9.00
CA VAL A 10 14.45 40.25 7.96
C VAL A 10 14.98 38.89 7.48
N ILE A 11 16.28 38.75 7.23
CA ILE A 11 16.90 37.47 6.85
C ILE A 11 16.71 36.43 7.95
N MET A 12 16.87 36.81 9.22
CA MET A 12 16.65 35.91 10.36
C MET A 12 15.19 35.46 10.45
N CYS A 13 14.22 36.36 10.25
CA CYS A 13 12.79 36.00 10.23
C CYS A 13 12.45 35.04 9.08
N ILE A 14 13.00 35.26 7.89
CA ILE A 14 12.81 34.35 6.74
C ILE A 14 13.42 32.98 7.05
N ALA A 15 14.62 32.93 7.62
CA ALA A 15 15.26 31.67 8.00
C ALA A 15 14.46 30.89 9.05
N ILE A 16 13.94 31.58 10.08
CA ILE A 16 13.05 30.97 11.09
C ILE A 16 11.78 30.46 10.43
N PHE A 17 11.18 31.23 9.52
CA PHE A 17 9.96 30.82 8.82
C PHE A 17 10.19 29.57 7.96
N LEU A 18 11.29 29.51 7.20
CA LEU A 18 11.65 28.33 6.42
C LEU A 18 11.94 27.11 7.31
N PHE A 19 12.59 27.32 8.44
CA PHE A 19 12.82 26.26 9.42
C PHE A 19 11.50 25.72 10.00
N LEU A 20 10.56 26.61 10.36
CA LEU A 20 9.23 26.22 10.84
C LEU A 20 8.43 25.46 9.77
N ILE A 21 8.51 25.86 8.50
CA ILE A 21 7.93 25.09 7.39
C ILE A 21 8.56 23.70 7.31
N GLY A 22 9.88 23.59 7.40
CA GLY A 22 10.57 22.31 7.41
C GLY A 22 10.12 21.39 8.55
N LEU A 23 9.96 21.94 9.76
CA LEU A 23 9.42 21.20 10.91
C LEU A 23 7.97 20.74 10.68
N LEU A 24 7.13 21.62 10.13
CA LEU A 24 5.74 21.29 9.81
C LEU A 24 5.64 20.16 8.78
N CYS A 25 6.39 20.26 7.67
CA CYS A 25 6.45 19.22 6.64
C CYS A 25 6.93 17.89 7.23
N THR A 26 7.95 17.93 8.10
CA THR A 26 8.46 16.72 8.78
C THR A 26 7.41 16.09 9.67
N ALA A 27 6.68 16.88 10.46
CA ALA A 27 5.60 16.39 11.32
C ALA A 27 4.46 15.74 10.50
N VAL A 28 4.06 16.37 9.39
CA VAL A 28 3.06 15.83 8.47
C VAL A 28 3.54 14.51 7.86
N TYR A 29 4.80 14.43 7.42
CA TYR A 29 5.38 13.21 6.89
C TYR A 29 5.39 12.07 7.92
N LEU A 30 5.83 12.35 9.15
CA LEU A 30 5.83 11.34 10.22
C LEU A 30 4.42 10.84 10.56
N LYS A 31 3.42 11.73 10.58
CA LYS A 31 2.02 11.34 10.73
C LYS A 31 1.58 10.44 9.58
N SER A 32 1.90 10.80 8.34
CA SER A 32 1.58 9.98 7.16
C SER A 32 2.17 8.58 7.24
N VAL A 33 3.43 8.46 7.68
CA VAL A 33 4.10 7.15 7.88
C VAL A 33 3.40 6.34 8.96
N ALA A 34 3.03 6.96 10.09
CA ALA A 34 2.32 6.29 11.16
C ALA A 34 0.92 5.80 10.72
N ASP A 35 0.17 6.65 10.02
CA ASP A 35 -1.15 6.31 9.48
C ASP A 35 -1.06 5.11 8.52
N TYR A 36 -0.05 5.08 7.64
CA TYR A 36 0.22 3.95 6.76
C TYR A 36 0.54 2.65 7.50
N GLN A 37 1.43 2.71 8.50
CA GLN A 37 1.78 1.52 9.28
C GLN A 37 0.58 0.95 10.02
N ASN A 38 -0.29 1.83 10.55
CA ASN A 38 -1.52 1.42 11.20
C ASN A 38 -2.50 0.80 10.18
N ALA A 39 -2.69 1.42 9.01
CA ALA A 39 -3.57 0.88 7.98
C ALA A 39 -3.15 -0.52 7.53
N VAL A 40 -1.85 -0.76 7.29
CA VAL A 40 -1.34 -2.11 6.97
C VAL A 40 -1.56 -3.09 8.12
N LYS A 41 -1.28 -2.68 9.36
CA LYS A 41 -1.41 -3.54 10.54
C LYS A 41 -2.87 -3.94 10.82
N GLU A 42 -3.80 -3.02 10.59
CA GLU A 42 -5.24 -3.23 10.76
C GLU A 42 -5.88 -3.93 9.56
N THR A 43 -5.13 -4.14 8.47
CA THR A 43 -5.61 -4.91 7.32
C THR A 43 -5.80 -6.36 7.72
N VAL A 44 -7.06 -6.79 7.72
CA VAL A 44 -7.44 -8.20 7.89
C VAL A 44 -7.80 -8.77 6.52
N ILE A 45 -7.24 -9.94 6.22
CA ILE A 45 -7.61 -10.73 5.05
C ILE A 45 -8.76 -11.65 5.45
N GLY A 46 -9.92 -11.44 4.86
CA GLY A 46 -11.09 -12.30 5.06
C GLY A 46 -10.93 -13.65 4.37
N ASP A 47 -11.69 -14.63 4.85
CA ASP A 47 -11.87 -15.89 4.16
C ASP A 47 -12.92 -15.72 3.06
N VAL A 48 -12.62 -16.26 1.87
CA VAL A 48 -13.48 -16.14 0.70
C VAL A 48 -13.82 -17.54 0.20
N ASP A 49 -15.12 -17.85 0.12
CA ASP A 49 -15.59 -19.11 -0.43
C ASP A 49 -15.56 -19.06 -1.96
N LEU A 50 -14.44 -19.49 -2.55
CA LEU A 50 -14.24 -19.53 -4.00
C LEU A 50 -15.31 -20.37 -4.73
N SER A 51 -15.89 -21.37 -4.07
CA SER A 51 -16.91 -22.23 -4.68
C SER A 51 -18.24 -21.52 -4.92
N ALA A 52 -18.49 -20.43 -4.19
CA ALA A 52 -19.64 -19.57 -4.35
C ALA A 52 -19.43 -18.48 -5.43
N ILE A 53 -18.20 -18.32 -5.93
CA ILE A 53 -17.86 -17.31 -6.92
C ILE A 53 -18.08 -17.89 -8.33
N PRO A 54 -18.92 -17.25 -9.17
CA PRO A 54 -19.08 -17.68 -10.55
C PRO A 54 -17.78 -17.62 -11.36
N ASP A 55 -17.71 -18.39 -12.43
CA ASP A 55 -16.63 -18.28 -13.40
C ASP A 55 -16.57 -16.86 -13.98
N GLY A 56 -15.38 -16.26 -13.98
CA GLY A 56 -15.25 -14.88 -14.39
C GLY A 56 -13.85 -14.30 -14.21
N VAL A 57 -13.75 -13.01 -14.55
CA VAL A 57 -12.55 -12.19 -14.38
C VAL A 57 -12.94 -10.99 -13.51
N TYR A 58 -12.23 -10.81 -12.41
CA TYR A 58 -12.56 -9.88 -11.35
C TYR A 58 -11.41 -8.94 -11.10
N VAL A 59 -11.69 -7.65 -10.92
CA VAL A 59 -10.66 -6.65 -10.64
C VAL A 59 -10.83 -6.13 -9.24
N GLY A 60 -9.75 -6.15 -8.47
CA GLY A 60 -9.71 -5.63 -7.11
C GLY A 60 -8.48 -4.76 -6.90
N GLU A 61 -8.61 -3.81 -5.99
CA GLU A 61 -7.54 -2.90 -5.65
C GLU A 61 -7.54 -2.56 -4.16
N TYR A 62 -6.38 -2.17 -3.64
CA TYR A 62 -6.22 -1.76 -2.26
C TYR A 62 -5.11 -0.72 -2.13
N ASP A 63 -5.41 0.42 -1.49
CA ASP A 63 -4.50 1.55 -1.31
C ASP A 63 -4.34 1.88 0.18
N VAL A 64 -3.09 1.92 0.64
CA VAL A 64 -2.69 2.37 1.99
C VAL A 64 -1.68 3.51 1.90
N ASN A 65 -1.84 4.39 0.91
CA ASN A 65 -1.06 5.61 0.61
C ASN A 65 0.34 5.34 0.04
N PHE A 66 1.23 4.70 0.82
CA PHE A 66 2.60 4.43 0.36
C PHE A 66 2.70 3.20 -0.54
N ILE A 67 1.76 2.27 -0.40
CA ILE A 67 1.69 1.04 -1.19
C ILE A 67 0.27 0.91 -1.73
N TYR A 68 0.19 0.57 -3.01
CA TYR A 68 -1.06 0.28 -3.70
C TYR A 68 -0.88 -0.94 -4.58
N ALA A 69 -1.90 -1.79 -4.66
CA ALA A 69 -1.95 -2.88 -5.63
C ALA A 69 -3.32 -2.91 -6.32
N LYS A 70 -3.29 -3.24 -7.60
CA LYS A 70 -4.44 -3.55 -8.44
C LYS A 70 -4.18 -4.87 -9.13
N VAL A 71 -5.14 -5.78 -9.02
CA VAL A 71 -5.05 -7.13 -9.56
C VAL A 71 -6.28 -7.48 -10.37
N GLU A 72 -6.09 -8.38 -11.33
CA GLU A 72 -7.14 -9.07 -12.04
C GLU A 72 -7.06 -10.56 -11.67
N VAL A 73 -8.16 -11.13 -11.19
CA VAL A 73 -8.26 -12.53 -10.73
C VAL A 73 -9.21 -13.28 -11.66
N THR A 74 -8.76 -14.41 -12.21
CA THR A 74 -9.60 -15.29 -13.02
C THR A 74 -10.06 -16.48 -12.21
N VAL A 75 -11.38 -16.65 -12.04
CA VAL A 75 -12.00 -17.79 -11.37
C VAL A 75 -12.62 -18.72 -12.41
N ARG A 76 -12.36 -20.03 -12.28
CA ARG A 76 -13.02 -21.08 -13.08
C ARG A 76 -13.26 -22.32 -12.24
N ASN A 77 -14.46 -22.88 -12.34
CA ASN A 77 -14.90 -24.07 -11.61
C ASN A 77 -14.64 -24.00 -10.09
N GLY A 78 -14.82 -22.81 -9.50
CA GLY A 78 -14.60 -22.58 -8.07
C GLY A 78 -13.13 -22.48 -7.64
N GLU A 79 -12.20 -22.28 -8.57
CA GLU A 79 -10.77 -22.13 -8.31
C GLU A 79 -10.21 -20.83 -8.94
N MET A 80 -9.24 -20.21 -8.27
CA MET A 80 -8.40 -19.15 -8.85
C MET A 80 -7.43 -19.79 -9.84
N THR A 81 -7.60 -19.47 -11.12
CA THR A 81 -6.76 -19.99 -12.21
C THR A 81 -5.67 -19.04 -12.66
N ASP A 82 -5.84 -17.74 -12.43
CA ASP A 82 -4.83 -16.72 -12.71
C ASP A 82 -4.99 -15.50 -11.82
N ILE A 83 -3.88 -14.82 -11.51
CA ILE A 83 -3.86 -13.53 -10.82
C ILE A 83 -2.81 -12.66 -11.52
N ILE A 84 -3.27 -11.60 -12.18
CA ILE A 84 -2.44 -10.65 -12.91
C ILE A 84 -2.33 -9.37 -12.09
N ILE A 85 -1.11 -8.90 -11.84
CA ILE A 85 -0.88 -7.57 -11.27
C ILE A 85 -1.01 -6.54 -12.38
N LEU A 86 -2.05 -5.72 -12.30
CA LEU A 86 -2.26 -4.61 -13.22
C LEU A 86 -1.44 -3.38 -12.80
N GLU A 87 -1.33 -3.14 -11.49
CA GLU A 87 -0.52 -2.07 -10.93
C GLU A 87 -0.01 -2.44 -9.54
N HIS A 88 1.23 -2.07 -9.24
CA HIS A 88 1.81 -2.23 -7.91
C HIS A 88 2.75 -1.05 -7.61
N LYS A 89 2.21 -0.06 -6.89
CA LYS A 89 3.00 1.04 -6.34
C LYS A 89 3.69 0.52 -5.10
N GLN A 90 5.01 0.46 -5.15
CA GLN A 90 5.85 -0.02 -4.07
C GLN A 90 7.19 0.71 -4.06
N GLU A 91 7.78 0.85 -2.88
CA GLU A 91 9.13 1.41 -2.72
C GLU A 91 10.20 0.33 -2.93
N ARG A 92 10.20 -0.71 -2.08
CA ARG A 92 11.17 -1.82 -2.10
C ARG A 92 10.48 -3.20 -2.13
N GLY A 93 9.19 -3.22 -2.46
CA GLY A 93 8.27 -4.33 -2.20
C GLY A 93 8.00 -5.25 -3.39
N LYS A 94 8.68 -5.09 -4.54
CA LYS A 94 8.40 -5.89 -5.74
C LYS A 94 8.52 -7.41 -5.52
N ALA A 95 9.37 -7.86 -4.60
CA ALA A 95 9.46 -9.28 -4.25
C ALA A 95 8.14 -9.86 -3.71
N ALA A 96 7.23 -9.03 -3.18
CA ALA A 96 5.92 -9.45 -2.72
C ALA A 96 5.02 -10.03 -3.81
N GLU A 97 5.27 -9.72 -5.09
CA GLU A 97 4.48 -10.25 -6.21
C GLU A 97 4.54 -11.78 -6.27
N ALA A 98 5.58 -12.38 -5.69
CA ALA A 98 5.70 -13.84 -5.54
C ALA A 98 4.62 -14.46 -4.62
N VAL A 99 3.90 -13.67 -3.82
CA VAL A 99 2.78 -14.17 -2.99
C VAL A 99 1.66 -14.78 -3.86
N ILE A 100 1.54 -14.34 -5.12
CA ILE A 100 0.57 -14.86 -6.09
C ILE A 100 0.74 -16.36 -6.35
N SER A 101 1.97 -16.85 -6.47
CA SER A 101 2.18 -18.28 -6.73
C SER A 101 1.73 -19.13 -5.55
N GLY A 102 1.91 -18.64 -4.32
CA GLY A 102 1.36 -19.27 -3.11
C GLY A 102 -0.16 -19.30 -3.14
N MET A 103 -0.82 -18.17 -3.46
CA MET A 103 -2.28 -18.10 -3.52
C MET A 103 -2.88 -19.07 -4.54
N LEU A 104 -2.27 -19.15 -5.73
CA LEU A 104 -2.69 -20.08 -6.78
C LEU A 104 -2.42 -21.55 -6.41
N ALA A 105 -1.30 -21.84 -5.73
CA ALA A 105 -0.96 -23.21 -5.32
C ALA A 105 -1.84 -23.72 -4.18
N GLU A 106 -2.14 -22.85 -3.21
CA GLU A 106 -2.90 -23.22 -2.01
C GLU A 106 -4.40 -22.99 -2.16
N GLN A 107 -4.83 -22.30 -3.22
CA GLN A 107 -6.21 -21.85 -3.44
C GLN A 107 -6.76 -21.08 -2.22
N LYS A 108 -5.90 -20.22 -1.65
CA LYS A 108 -6.18 -19.39 -0.49
C LYS A 108 -5.62 -18.00 -0.71
N ILE A 109 -6.30 -16.99 -0.19
CA ILE A 109 -5.83 -15.61 -0.28
C ILE A 109 -4.80 -15.33 0.84
N ASP A 110 -5.10 -15.75 2.07
CA ASP A 110 -4.21 -15.53 3.22
C ASP A 110 -3.07 -16.54 3.32
N VAL A 111 -2.13 -16.45 2.39
CA VAL A 111 -0.87 -17.22 2.40
C VAL A 111 0.26 -16.45 3.08
N ASP A 112 1.37 -17.14 3.35
CA ASP A 112 2.54 -16.54 3.98
C ASP A 112 3.10 -15.37 3.17
N ALA A 113 3.42 -14.29 3.87
CA ALA A 113 4.01 -13.10 3.27
C ALA A 113 5.48 -13.34 2.91
N VAL A 114 5.94 -12.66 1.85
CA VAL A 114 7.35 -12.72 1.45
C VAL A 114 8.21 -11.96 2.46
N SER A 115 9.24 -12.63 2.99
CA SER A 115 10.20 -12.03 3.92
C SER A 115 10.83 -10.76 3.35
N GLY A 116 10.78 -9.67 4.11
CA GLY A 116 11.27 -8.35 3.68
C GLY A 116 10.31 -7.58 2.77
N ALA A 117 9.17 -8.15 2.38
CA ALA A 117 8.13 -7.52 1.58
C ALA A 117 6.72 -7.74 2.16
N THR A 118 6.62 -7.84 3.49
CA THR A 118 5.38 -8.16 4.21
C THR A 118 4.25 -7.18 3.92
N ASN A 119 4.50 -5.87 3.99
CA ASN A 119 3.45 -4.87 3.76
C ASN A 119 2.90 -4.92 2.34
N SER A 120 3.77 -5.05 1.33
CA SER A 120 3.35 -5.25 -0.06
C SER A 120 2.60 -6.58 -0.25
N SER A 121 3.02 -7.66 0.44
CA SER A 121 2.32 -8.95 0.39
C SER A 121 0.91 -8.81 0.95
N THR A 122 0.74 -8.13 2.09
CA THR A 122 -0.58 -7.83 2.68
C THR A 122 -1.46 -7.03 1.72
N VAL A 123 -0.91 -6.00 1.07
CA VAL A 123 -1.68 -5.15 0.14
C VAL A 123 -2.13 -5.94 -1.10
N ILE A 124 -1.26 -6.79 -1.67
CA ILE A 124 -1.63 -7.67 -2.80
C ILE A 124 -2.72 -8.67 -2.39
N LYS A 125 -2.56 -9.34 -1.24
CA LYS A 125 -3.57 -10.25 -0.70
C LYS A 125 -4.92 -9.56 -0.53
N LYS A 126 -4.93 -8.34 0.04
CA LYS A 126 -6.17 -7.57 0.22
C LYS A 126 -6.79 -7.13 -1.11
N ALA A 127 -5.98 -6.80 -2.12
CA ALA A 127 -6.49 -6.50 -3.45
C ALA A 127 -7.16 -7.72 -4.11
N VAL A 128 -6.60 -8.93 -3.93
CA VAL A 128 -7.21 -10.19 -4.40
C VAL A 128 -8.52 -10.48 -3.66
N GLU A 129 -8.56 -10.32 -2.34
CA GLU A 129 -9.80 -10.44 -1.56
C GLU A 129 -10.87 -9.48 -2.05
N ASN A 130 -10.51 -8.20 -2.28
CA ASN A 130 -11.45 -7.21 -2.78
C ASN A 130 -11.98 -7.58 -4.17
N ALA A 131 -11.15 -8.17 -5.05
CA ALA A 131 -11.61 -8.64 -6.36
C ALA A 131 -12.71 -9.71 -6.22
N LEU A 132 -12.58 -10.58 -5.22
CA LEU A 132 -13.41 -11.76 -5.03
C LEU A 132 -14.57 -11.57 -4.05
N SER A 133 -14.69 -10.39 -3.43
CA SER A 133 -15.75 -10.06 -2.45
C SER A 133 -16.92 -9.27 -3.08
N HIS A 134 -17.04 -9.29 -4.41
CA HIS A 134 -18.06 -8.57 -5.19
C HIS A 134 -19.16 -9.48 -5.72
#